data_AF-A0A7X8D5Z5-F1
#
_entry.id   AF-A0A7X8D5Z5-F1
#
_cell.length_a   1.000
_cell.length_b   1.000
_cell.length_c   1.000
_cell.angle_alpha   90.00
_cell.angle_beta   90.00
_cell.angle_gamma   90.00
#
_symmetry.space_group_name_H-M   'P 1'
#
loop_
_entity.id
_entity.type
_entity.pdbx_description
1 polymer ?
#
loop_
_entity_poly.entity_id
_entity_poly.type
_entity_poly.pdbx_seq_one_letter_code
_entity_poly.pdbx_strand_id
1 'polypeptide(L)'
;MLLRRCRYVVLSWLLLVLTACHSTGNAFKSAGVDTLIPGVSTYQDAVQALEAFPTNYYYQPDGAFMARWAHVQSLLPDGIYMDRELWLLFDSQQRFIAIEKRHSVQQATQSPPDVAP
;
A
#
# COMPACT_ATOMS: atom_id res chain seq x y z
N MET A 1 -3.90 39.70 27.80
CA MET A 1 -3.11 38.43 27.78
C MET A 1 -3.97 37.16 27.60
N LEU A 2 -5.25 37.14 27.99
CA LEU A 2 -6.15 35.97 27.87
C LEU A 2 -6.47 35.53 26.43
N LEU A 3 -6.66 36.46 25.48
CA LEU A 3 -6.90 36.10 24.06
C LEU A 3 -5.70 35.39 23.40
N ARG A 4 -4.48 35.71 23.83
CA ARG A 4 -3.26 35.06 23.33
C ARG A 4 -3.19 33.62 23.83
N ARG A 5 -3.47 33.39 25.12
CA ARG A 5 -3.52 32.05 25.74
C ARG A 5 -4.59 31.16 25.10
N CYS A 6 -5.77 31.70 24.78
CA CYS A 6 -6.84 30.95 24.12
C CYS A 6 -6.45 30.48 22.71
N ARG A 7 -5.77 31.35 21.92
CA ARG A 7 -5.21 30.98 20.61
C ARG A 7 -4.17 29.86 20.70
N TYR A 8 -3.33 29.86 21.74
CA TYR A 8 -2.34 28.79 21.93
C TYR A 8 -2.98 27.46 22.35
N VAL A 9 -4.05 27.48 23.15
CA VAL A 9 -4.79 26.26 23.52
C VAL A 9 -5.49 25.65 22.30
N VAL A 10 -6.12 26.47 21.46
CA VAL A 10 -6.75 26.00 20.21
C VAL A 10 -5.71 25.47 19.22
N LEU A 11 -4.55 26.14 19.09
CA LEU A 11 -3.45 25.63 18.26
C LEU A 11 -2.88 24.30 18.78
N SER A 12 -2.77 24.16 20.11
CA SER A 12 -2.27 22.93 20.76
C SER A 12 -3.21 21.75 20.55
N TRP A 13 -4.53 21.98 20.62
CA TRP A 13 -5.54 20.98 20.30
C TRP A 13 -5.53 20.60 18.82
N LEU A 14 -5.35 21.57 17.93
CA LEU A 14 -5.26 21.30 16.49
C LEU A 14 -4.02 20.45 16.17
N LEU A 15 -2.88 20.72 16.80
CA LEU A 15 -1.64 19.92 16.63
C LEU A 15 -1.77 18.49 17.16
N LEU A 16 -2.58 18.26 18.20
CA LEU A 16 -2.84 16.91 18.76
C LEU A 16 -3.75 16.05 17.86
N VAL A 17 -4.58 16.67 17.01
CA VAL A 17 -5.45 15.93 16.07
C VAL A 17 -4.73 15.59 14.76
N LEU A 18 -3.54 16.16 14.49
CA LEU A 18 -2.76 15.89 13.28
C LEU A 18 -1.93 14.59 13.34
N THR A 19 -2.10 13.74 14.35
CA THR A 19 -1.37 12.47 14.44
C THR A 19 -1.94 11.42 13.47
N ALA A 20 -1.37 11.47 12.26
CA ALA A 20 -0.98 10.33 11.41
C ALA A 20 -2.07 9.37 10.88
N CYS A 21 -2.80 9.82 9.87
CA CYS A 21 -3.24 8.93 8.79
C CYS A 21 -2.22 9.06 7.65
N HIS A 22 -1.38 8.04 7.44
CA HIS A 22 -0.42 7.98 6.35
C HIS A 22 -0.76 6.78 5.46
N SER A 23 -1.21 7.07 4.24
CA SER A 23 -1.46 6.07 3.19
C SER A 23 -0.48 6.35 2.06
N THR A 24 0.31 5.35 1.68
CA THR A 24 1.28 5.47 0.58
C THR A 24 1.11 4.35 -0.45
N GLY A 25 1.35 4.69 -1.71
CA GLY A 25 1.16 3.80 -2.85
C GLY A 25 -0.28 3.79 -3.38
N ASN A 26 -0.53 2.95 -4.39
CA ASN A 26 -1.86 2.79 -4.99
C ASN A 26 -2.52 1.53 -4.42
N ALA A 27 -3.73 1.67 -3.87
CA ALA A 27 -4.55 0.51 -3.54
C ALA A 27 -4.80 -0.31 -4.82
N PHE A 28 -4.66 -1.63 -4.74
CA PHE A 28 -4.81 -2.53 -5.88
C PHE A 28 -5.63 -3.77 -5.53
N LYS A 29 -6.34 -4.32 -6.51
CA LYS A 29 -7.14 -5.55 -6.35
C LYS A 29 -6.28 -6.78 -6.52
N SER A 30 -5.71 -7.29 -5.43
CA SER A 30 -4.88 -8.49 -5.44
C SER A 30 -5.58 -9.74 -5.98
N ALA A 31 -6.91 -9.84 -5.89
CA ALA A 31 -7.68 -10.95 -6.47
C ALA A 31 -7.65 -10.99 -8.01
N GLY A 32 -7.41 -9.85 -8.66
CA GLY A 32 -7.32 -9.79 -10.12
C GLY A 32 -6.09 -10.50 -10.68
N VAL A 33 -5.06 -10.74 -9.87
CA VAL A 33 -3.86 -11.43 -10.34
C VAL A 33 -4.13 -12.89 -10.73
N ASP A 34 -5.16 -13.52 -10.15
CA ASP A 34 -5.49 -14.93 -10.39
C ASP A 34 -6.16 -15.12 -11.77
N THR A 35 -6.49 -14.03 -12.47
CA THR A 35 -6.96 -14.05 -13.87
C THR A 35 -5.82 -13.95 -14.88
N LEU A 36 -4.59 -13.67 -14.42
CA LEU A 36 -3.43 -13.52 -15.30
C LEU A 36 -2.88 -14.88 -15.71
N ILE A 37 -2.69 -15.05 -17.01
CA ILE A 37 -2.22 -16.29 -17.63
C ILE A 37 -0.80 -16.06 -18.16
N PRO A 38 0.22 -16.81 -17.69
CA PRO A 38 1.58 -16.73 -18.18
C PRO A 38 1.67 -16.87 -19.71
N GLY A 39 2.46 -15.99 -20.35
CA GLY A 39 2.67 -15.92 -21.80
C GLY A 39 1.51 -15.32 -22.61
N VAL A 40 0.31 -15.21 -22.02
CA VAL A 40 -0.88 -14.69 -22.70
C VAL A 40 -1.21 -13.28 -22.22
N SER A 41 -1.36 -13.12 -20.90
CA SER A 41 -1.69 -11.83 -20.32
C SER A 41 -0.56 -10.84 -20.53
N THR A 42 -0.93 -9.61 -20.83
CA THR A 42 0.00 -8.50 -21.04
C THR A 42 0.13 -7.66 -19.78
N TYR A 43 1.12 -6.76 -19.79
CA TYR A 43 1.24 -5.70 -18.79
C TYR A 43 -0.05 -4.89 -18.64
N GLN A 44 -0.71 -4.57 -19.75
CA GLN A 44 -1.95 -3.79 -19.72
C GLN A 44 -3.12 -4.58 -19.13
N ASP A 45 -3.19 -5.89 -19.39
CA ASP A 45 -4.16 -6.77 -18.74
C ASP A 45 -3.93 -6.83 -17.22
N ALA A 46 -2.67 -6.85 -16.78
CA ALA A 46 -2.33 -6.80 -15.35
C ALA A 46 -2.77 -5.48 -14.70
N VAL A 47 -2.54 -4.33 -15.35
CA VAL A 47 -3.02 -3.03 -14.85
C VAL A 47 -4.55 -3.01 -14.76
N GLN A 48 -5.24 -3.57 -15.76
CA GLN A 48 -6.70 -3.63 -15.77
C GLN A 48 -7.24 -4.58 -14.70
N ALA A 49 -6.65 -5.77 -14.55
CA ALA A 49 -7.07 -6.76 -13.57
C ALA A 49 -6.83 -6.28 -12.12
N LEU A 50 -5.71 -5.60 -11.88
CA LEU A 50 -5.36 -5.04 -10.57
C LEU A 50 -6.03 -3.68 -10.30
N GLU A 51 -6.65 -3.08 -11.32
CA GLU A 51 -7.26 -1.74 -11.31
C GLU A 51 -6.32 -0.63 -10.79
N ALA A 52 -5.01 -0.81 -11.01
CA ALA A 52 -3.99 0.09 -10.50
C ALA A 52 -2.72 0.02 -11.36
N PHE A 53 -2.02 1.14 -11.46
CA PHE A 53 -0.66 1.17 -11.99
C PHE A 53 0.35 0.71 -10.93
N PRO A 54 1.44 0.04 -11.36
CA PRO A 54 2.51 -0.33 -10.44
C PRO A 54 3.19 0.93 -9.90
N THR A 55 3.67 0.82 -8.67
CA THR A 55 4.44 1.86 -7.98
C THR A 55 5.88 1.98 -8.47
N ASN A 56 6.47 0.88 -8.94
CA ASN A 56 7.88 0.83 -9.37
C ASN A 56 8.06 -0.19 -10.51
N TYR A 57 9.11 0.02 -11.31
CA TYR A 57 9.56 -0.88 -12.36
C TYR A 57 11.05 -1.18 -12.20
N TYR A 58 11.44 -2.43 -12.41
CA TYR A 58 12.84 -2.88 -12.37
C TYR A 58 13.17 -3.58 -13.68
N TYR A 59 13.96 -2.93 -14.54
CA TYR A 59 14.33 -3.45 -15.86
C TYR A 59 15.56 -4.33 -15.80
N GLN A 60 15.57 -5.38 -16.61
CA GLN A 60 16.69 -6.31 -16.77
C GLN A 60 17.37 -6.12 -18.14
N PRO A 61 18.66 -6.48 -18.28
CA PRO A 61 19.41 -6.27 -19.53
C PRO A 61 18.87 -7.03 -20.75
N ASP A 62 18.14 -8.12 -20.54
CA ASP A 62 17.48 -8.94 -21.57
C ASP A 62 16.16 -8.32 -22.08
N GLY A 63 15.78 -7.17 -21.53
CA GLY A 63 14.54 -6.46 -21.84
C GLY A 63 13.34 -6.90 -21.01
N ALA A 64 13.47 -7.95 -20.18
CA ALA A 64 12.46 -8.29 -19.19
C ALA A 64 12.37 -7.20 -18.12
N PHE A 65 11.23 -7.12 -17.43
CA PHE A 65 11.09 -6.19 -16.31
C PHE A 65 10.13 -6.72 -15.26
N MET A 66 10.37 -6.32 -14.01
CA MET A 66 9.45 -6.56 -12.91
C MET A 66 8.66 -5.28 -12.62
N ALA A 67 7.35 -5.39 -12.53
CA ALA A 67 6.49 -4.32 -12.06
C ALA A 67 6.00 -4.63 -10.64
N ARG A 68 6.05 -3.61 -9.78
CA ARG A 68 5.76 -3.72 -8.34
C ARG A 68 4.53 -2.90 -7.98
N TRP A 69 3.49 -3.57 -7.49
CA TRP A 69 2.36 -2.94 -6.81
C TRP A 69 2.61 -3.03 -5.31
N ALA A 70 2.65 -1.88 -4.65
CA ALA A 70 2.84 -1.80 -3.22
C ALA A 70 1.86 -0.78 -2.64
N HIS A 71 1.24 -1.13 -1.52
CA HIS A 71 0.30 -0.26 -0.83
C HIS A 71 0.43 -0.48 0.66
N VAL A 72 0.78 0.61 1.36
CA VAL A 72 0.93 0.61 2.81
C VAL A 72 -0.09 1.59 3.39
N GLN A 73 -0.88 1.10 4.33
CA GLN A 73 -1.78 1.91 5.14
C GLN A 73 -1.44 1.72 6.62
N SER A 74 -1.22 2.84 7.31
CA SER A 74 -0.97 2.88 8.74
C SER A 74 -1.85 3.95 9.38
N LEU A 75 -2.67 3.53 10.34
CA LEU A 75 -3.46 4.39 11.22
C LEU A 75 -3.01 4.07 12.65
N LEU A 76 -2.41 5.00 13.41
CA LEU A 76 -1.97 4.75 14.80
C LEU A 76 -2.43 5.88 15.74
N PRO A 77 -3.00 5.54 16.92
CA PRO A 77 -2.20 4.97 18.03
C PRO A 77 -2.41 3.48 18.41
N ASP A 78 -3.59 2.86 18.22
CA ASP A 78 -3.86 1.43 18.55
C ASP A 78 -4.15 0.60 17.27
N GLY A 79 -3.19 0.62 16.36
CA GLY A 79 -3.45 0.75 14.92
C GLY A 79 -3.86 -0.48 14.10
N ILE A 80 -4.41 -0.17 12.92
CA ILE A 80 -4.52 -1.10 11.77
C ILE A 80 -3.30 -0.85 10.87
N TYR A 81 -2.53 -1.90 10.65
CA TYR A 81 -1.43 -1.93 9.69
C TYR A 81 -1.80 -2.86 8.54
N MET A 82 -1.85 -2.30 7.32
CA MET A 82 -2.02 -3.08 6.10
C MET A 82 -0.86 -2.80 5.16
N ASP A 83 -0.05 -3.84 4.93
CA ASP A 83 1.00 -3.81 3.91
C ASP A 83 0.68 -4.88 2.86
N ARG A 84 0.58 -4.46 1.61
CA ARG A 84 0.33 -5.35 0.48
C ARG A 84 1.36 -5.06 -0.60
N GLU A 85 1.97 -6.12 -1.08
CA GLU A 85 3.01 -6.04 -2.08
C GLU A 85 2.89 -7.20 -3.08
N LEU A 86 2.98 -6.88 -4.37
CA LEU A 86 2.89 -7.82 -5.48
C LEU A 86 3.91 -7.45 -6.55
N TRP A 87 4.70 -8.44 -6.98
CA TRP A 87 5.72 -8.30 -8.01
C TRP A 87 5.40 -9.27 -9.14
N LEU A 88 5.23 -8.72 -10.33
CA LEU A 88 4.97 -9.50 -11.55
C LEU A 88 6.15 -9.31 -12.50
N LEU A 89 6.68 -10.42 -13.01
CA LEU A 89 7.70 -10.44 -14.04
C LEU A 89 7.03 -10.43 -15.42
N PHE A 90 7.57 -9.59 -16.32
CA PHE A 90 7.17 -9.49 -17.71
C PHE A 90 8.37 -9.71 -18.62
N ASP A 91 8.14 -10.34 -19.78
CA ASP A 91 9.16 -10.50 -20.81
C ASP A 91 9.42 -9.18 -21.57
N SER A 92 10.36 -9.21 -22.52
CA SER A 92 10.67 -8.07 -23.39
C SER A 92 9.53 -7.66 -24.33
N GLN A 93 8.51 -8.51 -24.49
CA GLN A 93 7.27 -8.22 -25.22
C GLN A 93 6.14 -7.75 -24.28
N GLN A 94 6.44 -7.48 -23.02
CA GLN A 94 5.49 -7.09 -21.98
C GLN A 94 4.42 -8.16 -21.67
N ARG A 95 4.71 -9.43 -21.90
CA ARG A 95 3.85 -10.55 -21.52
C ARG A 95 4.19 -11.02 -20.12
N PHE A 96 3.17 -11.30 -19.34
CA PHE A 96 3.28 -11.81 -17.99
C PHE A 96 4.00 -13.17 -18.00
N ILE A 97 5.05 -13.30 -17.21
CA ILE A 97 5.80 -14.56 -17.05
C ILE A 97 5.37 -15.24 -15.75
N ALA A 98 5.54 -14.55 -14.62
CA ALA A 98 5.40 -15.15 -13.30
C ALA A 98 5.12 -14.11 -12.21
N ILE A 99 4.58 -14.60 -11.09
CA ILE A 99 4.53 -13.86 -9.83
C ILE A 99 5.84 -14.13 -9.10
N GLU A 100 6.70 -13.13 -8.98
CA GLU A 100 7.98 -13.24 -8.29
C GLU A 100 7.82 -13.14 -6.77
N LYS A 101 6.92 -12.25 -6.32
CA LYS A 101 6.67 -12.02 -4.90
C LYS A 101 5.22 -11.62 -4.68
N ARG A 102 4.60 -12.22 -3.67
CA ARG A 102 3.30 -11.80 -3.13
C ARG A 102 3.38 -11.75 -1.62
N HIS A 103 3.08 -10.60 -1.03
CA HIS A 103 3.08 -10.38 0.41
C HIS A 103 1.82 -9.60 0.82
N SER A 104 1.17 -10.01 1.90
CA SER A 104 0.01 -9.32 2.46
C SER A 104 0.03 -9.50 3.97
N VAL A 105 0.23 -8.41 4.70
CA VAL A 105 0.15 -8.36 6.17
C VAL A 105 -1.06 -7.51 6.54
N GLN A 106 -1.92 -8.08 7.37
CA GLN A 106 -3.04 -7.37 7.98
C GLN A 106 -2.94 -7.57 9.49
N GLN A 107 -2.52 -6.54 10.19
CA GLN A 107 -2.39 -6.57 11.65
C GLN A 107 -3.36 -5.56 12.24
N ALA A 108 -4.35 -6.05 12.98
CA ALA A 108 -5.18 -5.24 13.86
C ALA A 108 -4.57 -5.36 15.26
N THR A 109 -4.08 -4.26 15.83
CA THR A 109 -3.61 -4.29 17.21
C THR A 109 -4.85 -4.27 18.12
N GLN A 110 -5.14 -5.39 18.81
CA GLN A 110 -6.09 -5.43 19.93
C GLN A 110 -5.32 -5.18 21.24
N SER A 111 -5.71 -4.17 22.02
CA SER A 111 -5.19 -3.86 23.37
C SER A 111 -5.51 -4.96 24.41
N PRO A 112 -4.68 -5.17 25.45
CA PRO A 112 -5.26 -5.49 26.77
C PRO A 112 -4.44 -4.99 28.01
N PRO A 113 -4.98 -5.02 29.25
CA PRO A 113 -6.38 -5.09 29.69
C PRO A 113 -6.79 -3.87 30.56
N ASP A 114 -8.07 -3.82 30.91
CA ASP A 114 -8.71 -3.06 31.99
C ASP A 114 -7.74 -2.46 33.05
N VAL A 115 -7.56 -1.14 33.03
CA VAL A 115 -6.99 -0.39 34.17
C VAL A 115 -8.06 0.58 34.67
N ALA A 116 -8.90 0.06 35.55
CA ALA A 116 -9.54 0.83 36.61
C ALA A 116 -9.83 -0.13 37.79
N PRO A 117 -9.90 0.35 39.04
CA PRO A 117 -9.82 1.74 39.50
C PRO A 117 -8.46 2.20 40.05
#